data_AF-A0A099VEY1-F1
#
_entry.id   AF-A0A099VEY1-F1
#
_cell.length_a   1.000
_cell.length_b   1.000
_cell.length_c   1.000
_cell.angle_alpha   90.00
_cell.angle_beta   90.00
_cell.angle_gamma   90.00
#
_symmetry.space_group_name_H-M   'P 1'
#
loop_
_entity.id
_entity.type
_entity.pdbx_description
1 polymer ?
#
loop_
_entity_poly.entity_id
_entity_poly.type
_entity_poly.pdbx_seq_one_letter_code
_entity_poly.pdbx_strand_id
1 'polypeptide(L)'
;MIAKILAGLYLLLIGVCIGSIIVTNISESIIMSIDVVFRNNDFSTTLITKYDQGIILAPILLQVGHILIGSAIFILFYETMSYRFQKSTFFVWACNMLNAILMFLFGLFYAPNIAKIFNEEPKVMASPDSESFINQSELILNLLLITLLIAFFARIIIIYKRGVTELRLTKQQNDKQPQ
;
A
#
# COMPACT_ATOMS: atom_id res chain seq x y z
N MET A 1 -2.65 1.94 28.11
CA MET A 1 -3.77 1.52 27.24
C MET A 1 -3.73 2.21 25.88
N ILE A 2 -3.72 3.55 25.85
CA ILE A 2 -3.72 4.39 24.62
C ILE A 2 -2.62 4.00 23.61
N ALA A 3 -1.38 3.79 24.06
CA ALA A 3 -0.28 3.42 23.16
C ALA A 3 -0.46 2.06 22.45
N LYS A 4 -1.16 1.11 23.08
CA LYS A 4 -1.46 -0.20 22.48
C LYS A 4 -2.57 -0.08 21.43
N ILE A 5 -3.59 0.74 21.72
CA ILE A 5 -4.67 1.06 20.77
C ILE A 5 -4.11 1.76 19.54
N LEU A 6 -3.22 2.75 19.73
CA LEU A 6 -2.60 3.49 18.64
C LEU A 6 -1.72 2.60 17.76
N ALA A 7 -1.00 1.64 18.36
CA ALA A 7 -0.24 0.64 17.61
C ALA A 7 -1.14 -0.32 16.82
N GLY A 8 -2.28 -0.72 17.38
CA GLY A 8 -3.29 -1.52 16.69
C GLY A 8 -3.91 -0.78 15.51
N LEU A 9 -4.26 0.50 15.68
CA LEU A 9 -4.78 1.34 14.60
C LEU A 9 -3.75 1.52 13.48
N TYR A 10 -2.48 1.71 13.83
CA TYR A 10 -1.38 1.78 12.86
C TYR A 10 -1.25 0.49 12.04
N LEU A 11 -1.27 -0.68 12.69
CA LEU A 11 -1.22 -1.97 12.02
C LEU A 11 -2.42 -2.18 11.10
N LEU A 12 -3.62 -1.79 11.55
CA LEU A 12 -4.84 -1.86 10.73
C LEU A 12 -4.69 -0.99 9.48
N LEU A 13 -4.20 0.24 9.62
CA LEU A 13 -4.04 1.17 8.52
C LEU A 13 -2.99 0.70 7.49
N ILE A 14 -1.89 0.09 7.93
CA ILE A 14 -0.96 -0.61 7.03
C ILE A 14 -1.66 -1.79 6.33
N GLY A 15 -2.44 -2.58 7.07
CA GLY A 15 -3.20 -3.69 6.50
C GLY A 15 -4.18 -3.24 5.42
N VAL A 16 -4.87 -2.11 5.62
CA VAL A 16 -5.74 -1.48 4.61
C VAL A 16 -4.92 -1.07 3.39
N CYS A 17 -3.75 -0.44 3.56
CA CYS A 17 -2.88 -0.09 2.43
C CYS A 17 -2.48 -1.32 1.60
N ILE A 18 -2.05 -2.39 2.28
CA ILE A 18 -1.67 -3.66 1.64
C ILE A 18 -2.88 -4.24 0.89
N GLY A 19 -4.04 -4.29 1.53
CA GLY A 19 -5.28 -4.78 0.93
C GLY A 19 -5.70 -3.95 -0.30
N SER A 20 -5.65 -2.63 -0.22
CA SER A 20 -5.96 -1.73 -1.33
C SER A 20 -5.02 -1.97 -2.52
N ILE A 21 -3.72 -2.15 -2.29
CA ILE A 21 -2.76 -2.46 -3.36
C ILE A 21 -3.08 -3.82 -4.01
N ILE A 22 -3.33 -4.85 -3.21
CA ILE A 22 -3.67 -6.19 -3.72
C ILE A 22 -4.95 -6.15 -4.54
N VAL A 23 -6.01 -5.49 -4.04
CA VAL A 23 -7.27 -5.33 -4.77
C VAL A 23 -7.04 -4.59 -6.08
N THR A 24 -6.20 -3.55 -6.10
CA THR A 24 -5.88 -2.81 -7.33
C THR A 24 -5.20 -3.69 -8.37
N ASN A 25 -4.17 -4.44 -7.98
CA ASN A 25 -3.47 -5.38 -8.86
C ASN A 25 -4.41 -6.48 -9.39
N ILE A 26 -5.31 -7.00 -8.55
CA ILE A 26 -6.30 -8.00 -8.96
C ILE A 26 -7.32 -7.38 -9.92
N SER A 27 -7.83 -6.19 -9.62
CA SER A 27 -8.77 -5.46 -10.48
C SER A 27 -8.15 -5.16 -11.84
N GLU A 28 -6.91 -4.70 -11.90
CA GLU A 28 -6.17 -4.47 -13.14
C GLU A 28 -6.04 -5.76 -13.94
N SER A 29 -5.60 -6.86 -13.31
CA SER A 29 -5.47 -8.16 -13.98
C SER A 29 -6.80 -8.68 -14.55
N ILE A 30 -7.90 -8.56 -13.79
CA ILE A 30 -9.24 -8.99 -14.23
C ILE A 30 -9.76 -8.09 -15.36
N ILE A 31 -9.64 -6.77 -15.20
CA ILE A 31 -10.14 -5.79 -16.17
C ILE A 31 -9.37 -5.89 -17.49
N MET A 32 -8.04 -6.09 -17.45
CA MET A 32 -7.23 -6.24 -18.67
C MET A 32 -7.38 -7.63 -19.32
N SER A 33 -7.73 -8.66 -18.54
CA SER A 33 -7.96 -10.02 -19.06
C SER A 33 -9.39 -10.24 -19.57
N ILE A 34 -10.28 -9.25 -19.46
CA ILE A 34 -11.68 -9.36 -19.90
C ILE A 34 -11.78 -9.75 -21.38
N ASP A 35 -10.85 -9.27 -22.20
CA ASP A 35 -10.82 -9.59 -23.63
C ASP A 35 -10.54 -11.09 -23.87
N VAL A 36 -9.69 -11.72 -23.05
CA VAL A 36 -9.41 -13.17 -23.14
C VAL A 36 -10.60 -14.01 -22.68
N VAL A 37 -11.31 -13.56 -21.64
CA VAL A 37 -12.48 -14.27 -21.10
C VAL A 37 -13.67 -14.19 -22.04
N PHE A 38 -13.90 -13.03 -22.65
CA PHE A 38 -15.02 -12.84 -23.57
C PHE A 38 -14.71 -13.30 -25.01
N ARG A 39 -13.45 -13.32 -25.46
CA ARG A 39 -13.06 -13.89 -26.77
C ARG A 39 -13.24 -15.41 -26.86
N ASN A 40 -13.31 -16.11 -25.73
CA ASN A 40 -13.69 -17.54 -25.68
C ASN A 40 -15.19 -17.79 -25.84
N ASN A 41 -16.03 -16.74 -25.86
CA ASN A 41 -17.45 -16.83 -26.18
C ASN A 41 -17.68 -16.11 -27.51
N ASP A 42 -18.04 -16.84 -28.56
CA ASP A 42 -18.26 -16.43 -29.96
C ASP A 42 -19.32 -15.31 -30.21
N PHE A 43 -19.66 -14.49 -29.20
CA PHE A 43 -20.84 -13.62 -29.21
C PHE A 43 -20.58 -12.10 -29.27
N SER A 44 -19.35 -11.62 -29.51
CA SER A 44 -19.16 -10.18 -29.72
C SER A 44 -17.93 -9.85 -30.56
N THR A 45 -18.15 -9.19 -31.70
CA THR A 45 -17.12 -8.55 -32.53
C THR A 45 -16.76 -7.13 -32.05
N THR A 46 -17.26 -6.73 -30.89
CA THR A 46 -16.98 -5.42 -30.25
C THR A 46 -16.69 -5.66 -28.78
N LEU A 47 -15.47 -6.08 -28.49
CA LEU A 47 -15.00 -6.37 -27.13
C LEU A 47 -14.21 -5.17 -26.65
N ILE A 48 -14.65 -4.61 -25.51
CA ILE A 48 -14.08 -3.50 -24.75
C ILE A 48 -12.61 -3.27 -25.10
N THR A 49 -12.31 -2.16 -25.76
CA THR A 49 -10.93 -1.86 -26.15
C THR A 49 -10.09 -1.63 -24.88
N LYS A 50 -8.77 -1.83 -24.93
CA LYS A 50 -7.87 -1.48 -23.81
C LYS A 50 -8.14 -0.06 -23.27
N TYR A 51 -8.61 0.83 -24.13
CA TYR A 51 -9.08 2.17 -23.79
C TYR A 51 -10.25 2.20 -22.82
N ASP A 52 -11.33 1.46 -23.12
CA ASP A 52 -12.51 1.37 -22.26
C ASP A 52 -12.17 0.72 -20.89
N GLN A 53 -11.24 -0.25 -20.88
CA GLN A 53 -10.70 -0.84 -19.65
C GLN A 53 -9.95 0.19 -18.80
N GLY A 54 -9.14 1.05 -19.44
CA GLY A 54 -8.41 2.14 -18.78
C GLY A 54 -9.35 3.18 -18.14
N ILE A 55 -10.44 3.53 -18.82
CA ILE A 55 -11.47 4.45 -18.28
C ILE A 55 -12.09 3.91 -16.99
N ILE A 56 -12.35 2.61 -16.92
CA ILE A 56 -12.90 1.97 -15.71
C ILE A 56 -11.86 1.90 -14.58
N LEU A 57 -10.59 1.70 -14.93
CA LEU A 57 -9.49 1.54 -13.97
C LEU A 57 -9.03 2.88 -13.37
N ALA A 58 -9.09 3.97 -14.13
CA ALA A 58 -8.71 5.33 -13.71
C ALA A 58 -9.33 5.78 -12.37
N PRO A 59 -10.67 5.73 -12.16
CA PRO A 59 -11.27 6.16 -10.90
C PRO A 59 -10.88 5.26 -9.71
N ILE A 60 -10.64 3.97 -9.94
CA ILE A 60 -10.18 3.03 -8.91
C ILE A 60 -8.77 3.41 -8.46
N LEU A 61 -7.85 3.64 -9.41
CA LEU A 61 -6.49 4.09 -9.11
C LEU A 61 -6.48 5.42 -8.34
N LEU A 62 -7.34 6.36 -8.72
CA LEU A 62 -7.47 7.63 -8.02
C LEU A 62 -7.93 7.43 -6.58
N GLN A 63 -8.97 6.63 -6.33
CA GLN A 63 -9.44 6.36 -4.97
C GLN A 63 -8.36 5.70 -4.11
N VAL A 64 -7.65 4.71 -4.68
CA VAL A 64 -6.54 4.03 -4.02
C VAL A 64 -5.40 5.01 -3.72
N GLY A 65 -5.07 5.91 -4.65
CA GLY A 65 -4.12 7.00 -4.45
C GLY A 65 -4.47 7.90 -3.26
N HIS A 66 -5.75 8.28 -3.12
CA HIS A 66 -6.21 9.09 -1.98
C HIS A 66 -6.09 8.33 -0.64
N ILE A 67 -6.43 7.04 -0.61
CA ILE A 67 -6.27 6.18 0.57
C ILE A 67 -4.80 6.10 0.96
N LEU A 68 -3.90 5.91 -0.01
CA LEU A 68 -2.46 5.84 0.20
C LEU A 68 -1.89 7.16 0.72
N ILE A 69 -2.30 8.31 0.18
CA ILE A 69 -1.88 9.62 0.67
C ILE A 69 -2.34 9.85 2.11
N GLY A 70 -3.62 9.62 2.40
CA GLY A 70 -4.16 9.78 3.76
C GLY A 70 -3.42 8.88 4.77
N SER A 71 -3.11 7.66 4.34
CA SER A 71 -2.38 6.70 5.14
C SER A 71 -0.90 7.07 5.32
N ALA A 72 -0.25 7.62 4.29
CA ALA A 72 1.13 8.08 4.34
C ALA A 72 1.32 9.18 5.39
N ILE A 73 0.40 10.16 5.44
CA ILE A 73 0.43 11.24 6.45
C ILE A 73 0.34 10.66 7.85
N PHE A 74 -0.57 9.71 8.07
CA PHE A 74 -0.72 9.06 9.38
C PHE A 74 0.52 8.24 9.76
N ILE A 75 1.08 7.47 8.82
CA ILE A 75 2.29 6.67 9.03
C ILE A 75 3.47 7.57 9.40
N LEU A 76 3.66 8.69 8.69
CA LEU A 76 4.71 9.66 8.99
C LEU A 76 4.58 10.25 10.40
N PHE A 77 3.37 10.66 10.77
CA PHE A 77 3.11 11.24 12.09
C PHE A 77 3.38 10.22 13.20
N TYR A 78 2.84 9.01 13.06
CA TYR A 78 3.02 7.94 14.04
C TYR A 78 4.49 7.50 14.16
N GLU A 79 5.20 7.37 13.04
CA GLU A 79 6.57 6.89 13.04
C GLU A 79 7.56 7.93 13.56
N THR A 80 7.34 9.21 13.25
CA THR A 80 8.11 10.33 13.83
C THR A 80 7.95 10.39 15.35
N MET A 81 6.71 10.23 15.85
CA MET A 81 6.46 10.13 17.29
C MET A 81 7.11 8.89 17.89
N SER A 82 6.96 7.72 17.27
CA SER A 82 7.51 6.46 17.77
C SER A 82 9.04 6.47 17.84
N TYR A 83 9.71 7.11 16.89
CA TYR A 83 11.17 7.30 16.89
C TYR A 83 11.60 8.26 18.01
N ARG A 84 10.91 9.39 18.19
CA ARG A 84 11.18 10.33 19.29
C ARG A 84 11.08 9.68 20.68
N PHE A 85 10.18 8.71 20.84
CA PHE A 85 10.04 7.95 22.10
C PHE A 85 10.95 6.71 22.20
N GLN A 86 11.95 6.56 21.31
CA GLN A 86 12.87 5.40 21.26
C GLN A 86 12.15 4.03 21.19
N LYS A 87 10.93 3.99 20.67
CA LYS A 87 10.12 2.77 20.57
C LYS A 87 10.30 2.05 19.23
N SER A 88 11.01 2.67 18.28
CA SER A 88 11.27 2.14 16.94
C SER A 88 12.77 2.12 16.65
N THR A 89 13.22 1.09 15.94
CA THR A 89 14.60 0.98 15.44
C THR A 89 14.77 1.91 14.24
N PHE A 90 15.92 2.55 14.08
CA PHE A 90 16.23 3.42 12.93
C PHE A 90 15.90 2.77 11.57
N PHE A 91 16.15 1.45 11.43
CA PHE A 91 15.82 0.69 10.23
C PHE A 91 14.32 0.68 9.90
N VAL A 92 13.45 0.49 10.90
CA VAL A 92 11.99 0.48 10.71
C VAL A 92 11.48 1.89 10.42
N TRP A 93 12.07 2.90 11.05
CA TRP A 93 11.76 4.30 10.75
C TRP A 93 12.12 4.65 9.30
N ALA A 94 13.34 4.32 8.85
CA ALA A 94 13.79 4.59 7.49
C ALA A 94 12.94 3.86 6.43
N CYS A 95 12.57 2.61 6.70
CA CYS A 95 11.70 1.83 5.81
C CYS A 95 10.30 2.44 5.70
N ASN A 96 9.70 2.89 6.80
CA ASN A 96 8.40 3.56 6.77
C ASN A 96 8.47 4.96 6.11
N MET A 97 9.59 5.67 6.25
CA MET A 97 9.82 6.90 5.51
C MET A 97 9.88 6.66 4.00
N LEU A 98 10.60 5.63 3.58
CA LEU A 98 10.63 5.21 2.18
C LEU A 98 9.22 4.86 1.69
N ASN A 99 8.46 4.05 2.46
CA ASN A 99 7.07 3.72 2.12
C ASN A 99 6.20 4.96 1.95
N ALA A 100 6.30 5.93 2.85
CA ALA A 100 5.55 7.18 2.73
C ALA A 100 5.90 7.96 1.46
N ILE A 101 7.20 8.03 1.10
CA ILE A 101 7.64 8.66 -0.15
C ILE A 101 7.04 7.94 -1.36
N LEU A 102 7.08 6.59 -1.39
CA LEU A 102 6.47 5.81 -2.47
C LEU A 102 4.94 6.00 -2.53
N MET A 103 4.26 6.08 -1.38
CA MET A 103 2.82 6.36 -1.32
C MET A 103 2.48 7.74 -1.88
N PHE A 104 3.26 8.78 -1.54
CA PHE A 104 3.08 10.12 -2.11
C PHE A 104 3.37 10.13 -3.60
N LEU A 105 4.45 9.47 -4.02
CA LEU A 105 4.81 9.37 -5.43
C LEU A 105 3.70 8.69 -6.22
N PHE A 106 3.17 7.58 -5.73
CA PHE A 106 2.05 6.90 -6.39
C PHE A 106 0.77 7.77 -6.39
N GLY A 107 0.37 8.27 -5.23
CA GLY A 107 -0.92 8.97 -5.09
C GLY A 107 -0.97 10.35 -5.75
N LEU A 108 0.12 11.12 -5.73
CA LEU A 108 0.16 12.49 -6.26
C LEU A 108 0.70 12.59 -7.68
N PHE A 109 1.54 11.63 -8.10
CA PHE A 109 2.17 11.68 -9.41
C PHE A 109 1.63 10.60 -10.34
N TYR A 110 1.72 9.32 -9.99
CA TYR A 110 1.32 8.24 -10.90
C TYR A 110 -0.20 8.15 -11.08
N ALA A 111 -0.98 8.03 -10.00
CA ALA A 111 -2.43 7.88 -10.06
C ALA A 111 -3.14 8.97 -10.90
N PRO A 112 -2.90 10.29 -10.71
CA PRO A 112 -3.55 11.31 -11.51
C PRO A 112 -3.03 11.36 -12.95
N ASN A 113 -1.75 11.05 -13.20
CA ASN A 113 -1.22 11.05 -14.57
C ASN A 113 -1.72 9.84 -15.37
N ILE A 114 -1.84 8.66 -14.77
CA ILE A 114 -2.46 7.48 -15.39
C ILE A 114 -3.92 7.76 -15.71
N ALA A 115 -4.66 8.36 -14.78
CA ALA A 115 -6.04 8.75 -15.02
C ALA A 115 -6.18 9.77 -16.16
N LYS A 116 -5.21 10.67 -16.37
CA LYS A 116 -5.19 11.57 -17.53
C LYS A 116 -4.93 10.81 -18.82
N ILE A 117 -3.93 9.93 -18.85
CA ILE A 117 -3.59 9.10 -20.04
C ILE A 117 -4.80 8.28 -20.47
N PHE A 118 -5.58 7.72 -19.54
CA PHE A 118 -6.79 6.96 -19.84
C PHE A 118 -7.99 7.82 -20.27
N ASN A 119 -7.99 9.12 -19.99
CA ASN A 119 -9.04 10.06 -20.42
C ASN A 119 -8.66 10.84 -21.70
N GLU A 120 -7.43 10.71 -22.19
CA GLU A 120 -6.97 11.32 -23.44
C GLU A 120 -7.40 10.51 -24.68
N GLU A 121 -7.02 10.95 -25.89
CA GLU A 121 -7.38 10.24 -27.12
C GLU A 121 -6.78 8.82 -27.18
N PRO A 122 -7.45 7.83 -27.79
CA PRO A 122 -6.98 6.44 -27.89
C PRO A 122 -5.58 6.29 -28.51
N LYS A 123 -5.18 7.24 -29.37
CA LYS A 123 -3.84 7.28 -29.98
C LYS A 123 -2.73 7.57 -28.98
N VAL A 124 -3.01 8.36 -27.95
CA VAL A 124 -2.04 8.70 -26.91
C VAL A 124 -1.89 7.54 -25.93
N MET A 125 -2.98 6.84 -25.62
CA MET A 125 -2.93 5.63 -24.81
C MET A 125 -2.17 4.47 -25.49
N ALA A 126 -2.26 4.35 -26.81
CA ALA A 126 -1.52 3.35 -27.59
C ALA A 126 -0.05 3.73 -27.84
N SER A 127 0.43 4.86 -27.30
CA SER A 127 1.82 5.26 -27.42
C SER A 127 2.74 4.37 -26.57
N PRO A 128 3.95 4.00 -27.05
CA PRO A 128 4.94 3.26 -26.27
C PRO A 128 5.31 3.95 -24.95
N ASP A 129 5.27 5.28 -24.93
CA ASP A 129 5.60 6.08 -23.75
C ASP A 129 4.54 5.93 -22.65
N SER A 130 3.26 5.87 -23.04
CA SER A 130 2.13 5.67 -22.13
C SER A 130 2.12 4.27 -21.51
N GLU A 131 2.43 3.25 -22.31
CA GLU A 131 2.55 1.86 -21.83
C GLU A 131 3.75 1.70 -20.88
N SER A 132 4.88 2.33 -21.19
CA SER A 132 6.04 2.38 -20.29
C SER A 132 5.69 3.05 -18.95
N PHE A 133 4.94 4.16 -18.99
CA PHE A 133 4.55 4.89 -17.78
C PHE A 133 3.63 4.07 -16.86
N ILE A 134 2.65 3.36 -17.44
CA ILE A 134 1.76 2.45 -16.71
C ILE A 134 2.57 1.30 -16.08
N ASN A 135 3.45 0.64 -16.84
CA ASN A 135 4.31 -0.43 -16.31
C ASN A 135 5.23 0.04 -15.18
N GLN A 136 5.80 1.25 -15.28
CA GLN A 136 6.61 1.82 -14.20
C GLN A 136 5.79 2.03 -12.93
N SER A 137 4.53 2.47 -13.07
CA SER A 137 3.65 2.66 -11.92
C SER A 137 3.30 1.36 -11.20
N GLU A 138 3.08 0.28 -11.96
CA GLU A 138 2.82 -1.06 -11.43
C GLU A 138 4.04 -1.58 -10.66
N LEU A 139 5.24 -1.38 -11.20
CA LEU A 139 6.50 -1.75 -10.54
C LEU A 139 6.64 -1.02 -9.19
N ILE A 140 6.35 0.28 -9.15
CA ILE A 140 6.39 1.07 -7.92
C ILE A 140 5.34 0.58 -6.92
N LEU A 141 4.14 0.24 -7.38
CA LEU A 141 3.08 -0.29 -6.52
C LEU A 141 3.46 -1.66 -5.92
N ASN A 142 4.07 -2.53 -6.72
CA ASN A 142 4.59 -3.83 -6.27
C ASN A 142 5.77 -3.68 -5.30
N LEU A 143 6.68 -2.74 -5.57
CA LEU A 143 7.77 -2.41 -4.66
C LEU A 143 7.24 -1.86 -3.32
N LEU A 144 6.22 -0.99 -3.39
CA LEU A 144 5.53 -0.46 -2.22
C LEU A 144 4.86 -1.58 -1.41
N LEU A 145 4.24 -2.58 -2.07
CA LEU A 145 3.63 -3.73 -1.42
C LEU A 145 4.67 -4.54 -0.63
N ILE A 146 5.80 -4.87 -1.25
CA ILE A 146 6.86 -5.67 -0.61
C ILE A 146 7.43 -4.93 0.60
N THR A 147 7.70 -3.64 0.44
CA THR A 147 8.28 -2.79 1.50
C THR A 147 7.29 -2.53 2.65
N LEU A 148 5.99 -2.42 2.36
CA LEU A 148 4.92 -2.39 3.37
C LEU A 148 4.81 -3.70 4.14
N LEU A 149 4.89 -4.86 3.46
CA LEU A 149 4.86 -6.16 4.11
C LEU A 149 6.05 -6.33 5.06
N ILE A 150 7.27 -5.99 4.61
CA ILE A 150 8.47 -6.02 5.46
C ILE A 150 8.28 -5.12 6.68
N ALA A 151 7.80 -3.89 6.50
CA ALA A 151 7.56 -2.96 7.59
C ALA A 151 6.49 -3.49 8.58
N PHE A 152 5.43 -4.10 8.07
CA PHE A 152 4.36 -4.71 8.87
C PHE A 152 4.88 -5.83 9.77
N PHE A 153 5.57 -6.82 9.19
CA PHE A 153 6.11 -7.95 9.95
C PHE A 153 7.21 -7.51 10.93
N ALA A 154 8.09 -6.59 10.52
CA ALA A 154 9.10 -6.01 11.41
C ALA A 154 8.45 -5.36 12.65
N ARG A 155 7.33 -4.64 12.47
CA ARG A 155 6.60 -4.01 13.57
C ARG A 155 6.00 -5.03 14.53
N ILE A 156 5.38 -6.09 13.99
CA ILE A 156 4.80 -7.18 14.80
C ILE A 156 5.88 -7.82 15.67
N ILE A 157 7.04 -8.13 15.10
CA ILE A 157 8.15 -8.75 15.82
C ILE A 157 8.65 -7.85 16.97
N ILE A 158 8.77 -6.53 16.73
CA ILE A 158 9.19 -5.57 17.76
C ILE A 158 8.16 -5.51 18.91
N ILE A 159 6.87 -5.44 18.57
CA ILE A 159 5.80 -5.40 19.57
C ILE A 159 5.77 -6.69 20.39
N TYR A 160 5.90 -7.84 19.73
CA TYR A 160 5.93 -9.14 20.39
C TYR A 160 7.12 -9.28 21.36
N LYS A 161 8.34 -8.95 20.90
CA LYS A 161 9.55 -9.00 21.75
C LYS A 161 9.39 -8.12 22.98
N ARG A 162 8.85 -6.91 22.82
CA ARG A 162 8.65 -5.97 23.93
C ARG A 162 7.63 -6.48 24.94
N GLY A 163 6.52 -7.09 24.48
CA GLY A 163 5.54 -7.71 25.36
C GLY A 163 6.12 -8.86 26.20
N VAL A 164 6.97 -9.70 25.60
CA VAL A 164 7.66 -10.80 26.32
C VAL A 164 8.64 -10.26 27.37
N THR A 165 9.38 -9.19 27.05
CA THR A 165 10.31 -8.57 28.02
C THR A 165 9.57 -7.97 29.21
N GLU A 166 8.46 -7.26 29.00
CA GLU A 166 7.64 -6.72 30.09
C GLU A 166 7.12 -7.83 31.02
N LEU A 167 6.61 -8.94 30.48
CA LEU A 167 6.14 -10.08 31.28
C LEU A 167 7.24 -10.72 32.15
N ARG A 168 8.48 -10.82 31.62
CA ARG A 168 9.62 -11.36 32.36
C ARG A 168 10.02 -10.45 33.52
N LEU A 169 9.99 -9.14 33.32
CA LEU A 169 10.31 -8.16 34.38
C LEU A 169 9.27 -8.18 35.49
N THR A 170 7.97 -8.25 35.15
CA THR A 170 6.91 -8.35 36.16
C THR A 170 7.02 -9.63 36.97
N LYS A 171 7.35 -10.76 36.33
CA LYS A 171 7.57 -12.04 37.02
C LYS A 171 8.76 -11.97 37.97
N GLN A 172 9.88 -11.37 37.55
CA GLN A 172 11.05 -11.19 38.42
C GLN A 172 10.82 -10.23 39.58
N GLN A 173 9.97 -9.22 39.44
CA GLN A 173 9.59 -8.36 40.57
C GLN A 173 8.70 -9.10 41.57
N ASN A 174 7.78 -9.93 41.08
CA ASN A 174 6.90 -10.72 41.95
C ASN A 174 7.66 -11.81 42.72
N ASP A 175 8.68 -12.43 42.09
CA ASP A 175 9.54 -13.42 42.74
C ASP A 175 10.52 -12.79 43.77
N LYS A 176 10.73 -11.46 43.74
CA LYS A 176 11.63 -10.73 44.64
C LYS A 176 10.95 -10.07 45.83
N GLN A 177 9.62 -10.16 45.96
CA GLN A 177 8.91 -9.77 47.18
C GLN A 177 8.64 -11.02 48.03
N PRO A 178 9.55 -11.40 48.95
CA PRO A 178 9.18 -12.35 50.00
C PRO A 178 8.09 -11.73 50.89
N GLN A 179 7.09 -12.56 51.20
CA GLN A 179 6.04 -12.28 52.18
C GLN A 179 6.62 -11.95 53.55
#